data_AF-A0A1Q6IDW9-F1
#
_entry.id   AF-A0A1Q6IDW9-F1
#
_cell.length_a   1.000
_cell.length_b   1.000
_cell.length_c   1.000
_cell.angle_alpha   90.00
_cell.angle_beta   90.00
_cell.angle_gamma   90.00
#
_symmetry.space_group_name_H-M   'P 1'
#
loop_
_entity.id
_entity.type
_entity.pdbx_description
1 polymer ?
#
loop_
_entity_poly.entity_id
_entity_poly.type
_entity_poly.pdbx_seq_one_letter_code
_entity_poly.pdbx_strand_id
1 'polypeptide(L)'
;MDYIAFIAGLPEIAWDDRKLSLTVSEFREQLKDYISGRDERLIDLFFLPNDNAQVLRLLRKQEPDGTLSTVYPVKLLEDEIQEPDKMIPAYLREFITDFKEEHLRYDVSPENVLSWMYYDYMMKADNQLVKKYAEFSMNLKNLVTALNARKYGMEVAKEVIGSNEFAVALRTSNAKDFGLTLDYPYVEKVIALMDNDNLVERERGISCAF
;
A
#
# COMPACT_ATOMS: atom_id res chain seq x y z
N MET A 1 -4.74 22.22 27.82
CA MET A 1 -4.16 23.09 26.78
C MET A 1 -4.62 22.56 25.46
N ASP A 2 -5.28 23.44 24.73
CA ASP A 2 -6.25 23.13 23.69
C ASP A 2 -5.63 22.69 22.37
N TYR A 3 -6.37 21.82 21.69
CA TYR A 3 -6.15 21.32 20.35
C TYR A 3 -6.07 22.48 19.35
N ILE A 4 -4.86 22.86 18.95
CA ILE A 4 -4.62 23.82 17.85
C ILE A 4 -3.56 23.22 16.92
N ALA A 5 -3.91 22.13 16.24
CA ALA A 5 -3.13 21.60 15.12
C ALA A 5 -4.02 21.42 13.86
N PHE A 6 -5.11 22.19 13.77
CA PHE A 6 -6.03 22.15 12.62
C PHE A 6 -6.20 23.51 11.92
N ILE A 7 -5.59 24.59 12.43
CA ILE A 7 -5.78 25.98 11.93
C ILE A 7 -4.45 26.59 11.41
N ALA A 8 -3.31 25.90 11.53
CA ALA A 8 -2.07 26.34 10.90
C ALA A 8 -2.02 25.86 9.45
N GLY A 9 -2.69 26.59 8.55
CA GLY A 9 -2.32 26.73 7.14
C GLY A 9 -2.00 25.47 6.35
N LEU A 10 -2.83 24.42 6.46
CA LEU A 10 -2.86 23.44 5.36
C LEU A 10 -3.38 24.19 4.12
N PRO A 11 -2.68 24.14 2.98
CA PRO A 11 -3.14 24.81 1.77
C PRO A 11 -4.55 24.32 1.42
N GLU A 12 -5.44 25.23 1.04
CA GLU A 12 -6.72 24.85 0.46
C GLU A 12 -6.45 24.12 -0.86
N ILE A 13 -6.43 22.79 -0.82
CA ILE A 13 -6.22 21.97 -2.00
C ILE A 13 -7.49 22.07 -2.86
N ALA A 14 -7.52 23.02 -3.78
CA ALA A 14 -8.50 23.05 -4.85
C ALA A 14 -8.14 21.97 -5.88
N TRP A 15 -9.15 21.32 -6.47
CA TRP A 15 -8.97 20.22 -7.44
C TRP A 15 -8.11 20.59 -8.67
N ASP A 16 -7.92 21.88 -8.97
CA ASP A 16 -7.12 22.38 -10.10
C ASP A 16 -5.79 23.01 -9.66
N ASP A 17 -5.36 22.82 -8.40
CA ASP A 17 -4.10 23.37 -7.90
C ASP A 17 -2.91 22.52 -8.37
N ARG A 18 -2.44 22.81 -9.58
CA ARG A 18 -1.37 22.07 -10.29
C ARG A 18 0.04 22.33 -9.77
N LYS A 19 0.18 22.97 -8.62
CA LYS A 19 1.47 23.16 -7.94
C LYS A 19 1.35 22.74 -6.49
N LEU A 20 1.46 21.44 -6.25
CA LEU A 20 2.00 21.00 -4.97
C LEU A 20 3.42 21.58 -4.89
N SER A 21 3.61 22.59 -4.05
CA SER A 21 4.89 23.29 -3.85
C SER A 21 5.91 22.45 -3.08
N LEU A 22 5.57 21.19 -2.79
CA LEU A 22 6.27 20.31 -1.88
C LEU A 22 6.27 18.88 -2.42
N THR A 23 7.46 18.32 -2.59
CA THR A 23 7.63 16.90 -2.88
C THR A 23 7.29 16.06 -1.65
N VAL A 24 7.00 14.77 -1.85
CA VAL A 24 6.73 13.83 -0.75
C VAL A 24 7.90 13.75 0.24
N SER A 25 9.14 13.86 -0.26
CA SER A 25 10.34 13.88 0.56
C SER A 25 10.46 15.15 1.39
N GLU A 26 10.23 16.33 0.79
CA GLU A 26 10.24 17.60 1.52
C GLU A 26 9.10 17.66 2.55
N PHE A 27 7.94 17.11 2.24
CA PHE A 27 6.82 16.97 3.18
C PHE A 27 7.22 16.14 4.39
N ARG A 28 7.88 15.00 4.17
CA ARG A 28 8.32 14.11 5.25
C ARG A 28 9.40 14.77 6.11
N GLU A 29 10.32 15.53 5.52
CA GLU A 29 11.32 16.29 6.28
C GLU A 29 10.67 17.37 7.14
N GLN A 30 9.77 18.17 6.57
CA GLN A 30 9.06 19.21 7.33
C GLN A 30 8.20 18.61 8.45
N LEU A 31 7.55 17.47 8.20
CA LEU A 31 6.72 16.80 9.21
C LEU A 31 7.52 16.44 10.47
N LYS A 32 8.79 16.05 10.34
CA LYS A 32 9.65 15.67 11.48
C LYS A 32 9.85 16.81 12.49
N ASP A 33 9.69 18.06 12.07
CA ASP A 33 9.77 19.21 12.97
C ASP A 33 8.51 19.36 13.84
N TYR A 34 7.39 18.74 13.45
CA TYR A 34 6.09 18.86 14.12
C TYR A 34 5.61 17.59 14.82
N ILE A 35 6.10 16.43 14.41
CA ILE A 35 5.71 15.12 14.97
C ILE A 35 6.87 14.49 15.73
N SER A 36 6.59 13.71 16.75
CA SER A 36 7.64 12.95 17.43
C SER A 36 7.16 11.62 17.98
N GLY A 37 8.08 10.65 18.06
CA GLY A 37 7.91 9.43 18.84
C GLY A 37 6.85 8.46 18.31
N ARG A 38 5.58 8.65 18.69
CA ARG A 38 4.48 7.76 18.25
C ARG A 38 3.91 8.17 16.91
N ASP A 39 3.78 9.48 16.65
CA ASP A 39 3.15 9.98 15.43
C ASP A 39 4.06 9.78 14.21
N GLU A 40 5.37 9.91 14.38
CA GLU A 40 6.38 9.57 13.37
C GLU A 40 6.25 8.11 12.92
N ARG A 41 6.15 7.18 13.88
CA ARG A 41 5.95 5.76 13.60
C ARG A 41 4.65 5.47 12.86
N LEU A 42 3.59 6.25 13.09
CA LEU A 42 2.33 6.10 12.35
C LEU A 42 2.48 6.56 10.91
N ILE A 43 3.19 7.67 10.68
CA ILE A 43 3.43 8.19 9.33
C ILE A 43 4.34 7.25 8.55
N ASP A 44 5.38 6.70 9.18
CA ASP A 44 6.28 5.75 8.53
C ASP A 44 5.55 4.52 7.98
N LEU A 45 4.44 4.07 8.59
CA LEU A 45 3.64 2.95 8.09
C LEU A 45 3.15 3.15 6.64
N PHE A 46 2.90 4.39 6.23
CA PHE A 46 2.43 4.71 4.88
C PHE A 46 3.57 4.67 3.85
N PHE A 47 4.83 4.69 4.30
CA PHE A 47 6.02 4.67 3.44
C PHE A 47 6.68 3.29 3.32
N LEU A 48 6.32 2.35 4.19
CA LEU A 48 6.80 0.96 4.13
C LEU A 48 6.60 0.23 2.78
N PRO A 49 5.62 0.56 1.92
CA PRO A 49 5.57 0.00 0.56
C PRO A 49 6.84 0.27 -0.26
N ASN A 50 7.53 1.39 -0.02
CA ASN A 50 8.81 1.68 -0.66
C ASN A 50 9.91 0.76 -0.16
N ASP A 51 9.96 0.50 1.16
CA ASP A 51 10.88 -0.48 1.76
C ASP A 51 10.59 -1.89 1.25
N ASN A 52 9.31 -2.26 1.09
CA ASN A 52 8.92 -3.55 0.50
C ASN A 52 9.46 -3.71 -0.93
N ALA A 53 9.29 -2.70 -1.77
CA ALA A 53 9.80 -2.71 -3.14
C ALA A 53 11.33 -2.77 -3.18
N GLN A 54 11.99 -2.01 -2.30
CA GLN A 54 13.44 -1.98 -2.17
C GLN A 54 13.99 -3.32 -1.69
N VAL A 55 13.37 -3.97 -0.70
CA VAL A 55 13.75 -5.30 -0.21
C VAL A 55 13.59 -6.36 -1.30
N LEU A 56 12.49 -6.35 -2.06
CA LEU A 56 12.31 -7.26 -3.19
C LEU A 56 13.38 -7.09 -4.26
N ARG A 57 13.76 -5.85 -4.59
CA ARG A 57 14.87 -5.56 -5.53
C ARG A 57 16.19 -6.16 -5.03
N LEU A 58 16.53 -5.90 -3.76
CA LEU A 58 17.77 -6.37 -3.16
C LEU A 58 17.81 -7.91 -3.07
N LEU A 59 16.72 -8.57 -2.69
CA LEU A 59 16.59 -10.04 -2.69
C LEU A 59 16.76 -10.65 -4.09
N ARG A 60 16.32 -9.93 -5.13
CA ARG A 60 16.51 -10.29 -6.54
C ARG A 60 17.89 -9.95 -7.10
N LYS A 61 18.81 -9.46 -6.25
CA LYS A 61 20.16 -9.00 -6.64
C LYS A 61 20.13 -7.89 -7.69
N GLN A 62 19.10 -7.05 -7.67
CA GLN A 62 19.00 -5.86 -8.51
C GLN A 62 19.63 -4.67 -7.79
N GLU A 63 20.10 -3.68 -8.57
CA GLU A 63 20.61 -2.43 -7.98
C GLU A 63 19.52 -1.74 -7.16
N PRO A 64 19.89 -1.06 -6.06
CA PRO A 64 18.93 -0.32 -5.25
C PRO A 64 18.32 0.85 -6.03
N ASP A 65 17.07 1.18 -5.72
CA ASP A 65 16.41 2.34 -6.33
C ASP A 65 16.55 3.56 -5.42
N GLY A 66 17.47 4.45 -5.77
CA GLY A 66 17.68 5.69 -5.03
C GLY A 66 16.50 6.67 -5.10
N THR A 67 15.50 6.42 -5.95
CA THR A 67 14.29 7.27 -6.06
C THR A 67 13.20 6.88 -5.06
N LEU A 68 13.28 5.69 -4.46
CA LEU A 68 12.33 5.23 -3.46
C LEU A 68 12.56 5.94 -2.13
N SER A 69 11.54 6.66 -1.67
CA SER A 69 11.53 7.29 -0.34
C SER A 69 11.26 6.24 0.74
N THR A 70 12.30 5.46 1.07
CA THR A 70 12.27 4.39 2.08
C THR A 70 12.25 4.95 3.50
N VAL A 71 11.63 4.22 4.42
CA VAL A 71 11.70 4.54 5.84
C VAL A 71 13.09 4.22 6.38
N TYR A 72 13.62 3.07 5.99
CA TYR A 72 14.89 2.56 6.44
C TYR A 72 15.99 2.87 5.40
N PRO A 73 17.19 3.29 5.84
CA PRO A 73 18.30 3.49 4.92
C PRO A 73 18.59 2.22 4.12
N VAL A 74 18.89 2.37 2.83
CA VAL A 74 19.19 1.22 1.94
C VAL A 74 20.26 0.31 2.52
N LYS A 75 21.32 0.87 3.12
CA LYS A 75 22.38 0.11 3.78
C LYS A 75 21.84 -0.79 4.90
N LEU A 76 20.89 -0.30 5.70
CA LEU A 76 20.28 -1.10 6.75
C LEU A 76 19.45 -2.25 6.16
N LEU A 77 18.73 -2.00 5.06
CA LEU A 77 17.99 -3.04 4.34
C LEU A 77 18.94 -4.10 3.74
N GLU A 78 20.11 -3.68 3.22
CA GLU A 78 21.16 -4.58 2.74
C GLU A 78 21.72 -5.45 3.87
N ASP A 79 22.03 -4.84 5.02
CA ASP A 79 22.54 -5.53 6.20
C ASP A 79 21.52 -6.56 6.72
N GLU A 80 20.24 -6.19 6.83
CA GLU A 80 19.15 -7.09 7.25
C GLU A 80 18.90 -8.22 6.25
N ILE A 81 19.12 -7.97 4.96
CA ILE A 81 19.11 -9.01 3.93
C ILE A 81 20.35 -9.90 4.03
N GLN A 82 21.45 -9.51 4.65
CA GLN A 82 22.55 -10.45 4.93
C GLN A 82 22.30 -11.21 6.23
N GLU A 83 22.02 -10.48 7.30
CA GLU A 83 21.81 -10.96 8.65
C GLU A 83 20.59 -10.24 9.27
N PRO A 84 19.43 -10.91 9.35
CA PRO A 84 18.23 -10.31 9.93
C PRO A 84 18.43 -9.95 11.41
N ASP A 85 18.26 -8.69 11.76
CA ASP A 85 18.30 -8.17 13.14
C ASP A 85 16.88 -7.73 13.56
N LYS A 86 16.71 -6.88 14.58
CA LYS A 86 15.40 -6.37 15.05
C LYS A 86 15.17 -4.91 14.66
N MET A 87 15.88 -4.40 13.65
CA MET A 87 15.84 -2.99 13.29
C MET A 87 14.73 -2.65 12.29
N ILE A 88 14.25 -3.63 11.53
CA ILE A 88 13.13 -3.47 10.59
C ILE A 88 11.84 -4.18 11.10
N PRO A 89 10.66 -3.86 10.55
CA PRO A 89 9.38 -4.44 10.96
C PRO A 89 9.40 -5.97 10.91
N ALA A 90 8.71 -6.60 11.86
CA ALA A 90 8.72 -8.06 11.98
C ALA A 90 8.30 -8.78 10.69
N TYR A 91 7.31 -8.25 9.98
CA TYR A 91 6.81 -8.87 8.74
C TYR A 91 7.85 -8.85 7.61
N LEU A 92 8.68 -7.80 7.52
CA LEU A 92 9.74 -7.72 6.52
C LEU A 92 10.82 -8.76 6.77
N ARG A 93 11.15 -9.00 8.04
CA ARG A 93 12.15 -10.00 8.44
C ARG A 93 11.67 -11.40 8.16
N GLU A 94 10.43 -11.70 8.56
CA GLU A 94 9.76 -12.96 8.24
C GLU A 94 9.77 -13.21 6.73
N PHE A 95 9.42 -12.20 5.93
CA PHE A 95 9.48 -12.30 4.47
C PHE A 95 10.90 -12.56 3.93
N ILE A 96 11.91 -11.85 4.43
CA ILE A 96 13.31 -12.04 4.02
C ILE A 96 13.80 -13.46 4.33
N THR A 97 13.49 -13.97 5.52
CA THR A 97 13.82 -15.33 5.94
C THR A 97 13.13 -16.36 5.04
N ASP A 98 11.81 -16.24 4.86
CA ASP A 98 11.03 -17.15 4.01
C ASP A 98 11.52 -17.15 2.56
N PHE A 99 11.88 -15.98 2.03
CA PHE A 99 12.43 -15.82 0.68
C PHE A 99 13.79 -16.51 0.52
N LYS A 100 14.67 -16.36 1.50
CA LYS A 100 16.02 -16.95 1.47
C LYS A 100 16.03 -18.47 1.62
N GLU A 101 15.16 -18.99 2.48
CA GLU A 101 15.08 -20.43 2.75
C GLU A 101 14.34 -21.19 1.64
N GLU A 102 13.94 -20.50 0.55
CA GLU A 102 13.08 -21.04 -0.51
C GLU A 102 11.77 -21.67 0.05
N HIS A 103 11.39 -21.28 1.26
CA HIS A 103 10.18 -21.72 1.94
C HIS A 103 8.91 -21.03 1.40
N LEU A 104 9.08 -20.13 0.42
CA LEU A 104 8.00 -19.52 -0.35
C LEU A 104 7.22 -20.59 -1.14
N ARG A 105 6.32 -21.28 -0.45
CA ARG A 105 5.26 -22.09 -1.04
C ARG A 105 4.16 -21.17 -1.54
N TYR A 106 4.39 -20.46 -2.63
CA TYR A 106 3.37 -19.56 -3.13
C TYR A 106 3.04 -19.87 -4.58
N ASP A 107 1.81 -20.34 -4.80
CA ASP A 107 1.08 -20.24 -6.07
C ASP A 107 0.77 -18.77 -6.45
N VAL A 108 1.43 -17.81 -5.80
CA VAL A 108 1.20 -16.35 -5.82
C VAL A 108 2.54 -15.60 -5.87
N SER A 109 2.56 -14.42 -6.47
CA SER A 109 3.78 -13.63 -6.62
C SER A 109 4.34 -13.16 -5.26
N PRO A 110 5.68 -13.08 -5.10
CA PRO A 110 6.31 -12.54 -3.88
C PRO A 110 5.83 -11.12 -3.53
N GLU A 111 5.51 -10.30 -4.54
CA GLU A 111 4.92 -8.97 -4.38
C GLU A 111 3.57 -9.00 -3.66
N ASN A 112 2.71 -9.97 -4.00
CA ASN A 112 1.40 -10.13 -3.39
C ASN A 112 1.53 -10.62 -1.94
N VAL A 113 2.44 -11.56 -1.69
CA VAL A 113 2.75 -12.05 -0.33
C VAL A 113 3.22 -10.90 0.55
N LEU A 114 4.18 -10.10 0.07
CA LEU A 114 4.69 -8.98 0.83
C LEU A 114 3.64 -7.88 1.05
N SER A 115 2.79 -7.63 0.06
CA SER A 115 1.64 -6.72 0.20
C SER A 115 0.65 -7.22 1.26
N TRP A 116 0.41 -8.54 1.33
CA TRP A 116 -0.45 -9.14 2.34
C TRP A 116 0.10 -8.97 3.75
N MET A 117 1.38 -9.32 3.94
CA MET A 117 2.07 -9.17 5.23
C MET A 117 2.10 -7.70 5.69
N TYR A 118 2.27 -6.77 4.76
CA TYR A 118 2.20 -5.34 5.02
C TYR A 118 0.81 -4.89 5.52
N TYR A 119 -0.27 -5.27 4.83
CA TYR A 119 -1.62 -4.89 5.26
C TYR A 119 -2.00 -5.53 6.59
N ASP A 120 -1.66 -6.81 6.81
CA ASP A 120 -1.85 -7.48 8.10
C ASP A 120 -1.09 -6.76 9.23
N TYR A 121 0.14 -6.31 8.95
CA TYR A 121 0.91 -5.50 9.89
C TYR A 121 0.25 -4.15 10.20
N MET A 122 -0.24 -3.42 9.18
CA MET A 122 -0.95 -2.15 9.40
C MET A 122 -2.27 -2.32 10.16
N MET A 123 -3.01 -3.40 9.92
CA MET A 123 -4.27 -3.69 10.62
C MET A 123 -4.07 -3.97 12.12
N LYS A 124 -2.85 -4.33 12.53
CA LYS A 124 -2.47 -4.51 13.93
C LYS A 124 -2.08 -3.20 14.64
N ALA A 125 -1.93 -2.08 13.94
CA ALA A 125 -1.58 -0.79 14.54
C ALA A 125 -2.67 -0.31 15.52
N ASP A 126 -2.32 0.31 16.65
CA ASP A 126 -3.31 0.73 17.66
C ASP A 126 -4.27 1.84 17.19
N ASN A 127 -3.95 2.51 16.09
CA ASN A 127 -4.71 3.65 15.57
C ASN A 127 -5.86 3.19 14.63
N GLN A 128 -7.09 3.56 14.96
CA GLN A 128 -8.28 3.17 14.19
C GLN A 128 -8.30 3.73 12.76
N LEU A 129 -7.78 4.94 12.53
CA LEU A 129 -7.69 5.53 11.21
C LEU A 129 -6.77 4.70 10.31
N VAL A 130 -5.61 4.31 10.83
CA VAL A 130 -4.63 3.46 10.11
C VAL A 130 -5.24 2.12 9.75
N LYS A 131 -5.98 1.48 10.67
CA LYS A 131 -6.67 0.21 10.38
C LYS A 131 -7.69 0.36 9.25
N LYS A 132 -8.57 1.36 9.33
CA LYS A 132 -9.60 1.60 8.32
C LYS A 132 -8.99 1.96 6.96
N TYR A 133 -7.92 2.75 6.96
CA TYR A 133 -7.19 3.08 5.75
C TYR A 133 -6.54 1.83 5.13
N ALA A 134 -5.86 0.99 5.93
CA ALA A 134 -5.24 -0.23 5.46
C ALA A 134 -6.26 -1.19 4.84
N GLU A 135 -7.41 -1.37 5.48
CA GLU A 135 -8.51 -2.16 4.92
C GLU A 135 -9.05 -1.59 3.61
N PHE A 136 -9.32 -0.28 3.58
CA PHE A 136 -9.79 0.39 2.37
C PHE A 136 -8.79 0.26 1.21
N SER A 137 -7.52 0.55 1.46
CA SER A 137 -6.43 0.48 0.47
C SER A 137 -6.24 -0.94 -0.06
N MET A 138 -6.28 -1.94 0.82
CA MET A 138 -6.26 -3.35 0.43
C MET A 138 -7.46 -3.73 -0.44
N ASN A 139 -8.67 -3.32 -0.05
CA ASN A 139 -9.90 -3.61 -0.81
C ASN A 139 -9.87 -2.95 -2.20
N LEU A 140 -9.40 -1.70 -2.28
CA LEU A 140 -9.26 -0.99 -3.55
C LEU A 140 -8.27 -1.70 -4.48
N LYS A 141 -7.08 -2.06 -3.97
CA LYS A 141 -6.08 -2.82 -4.73
C LYS A 141 -6.65 -4.15 -5.21
N ASN A 142 -7.33 -4.89 -4.34
CA ASN A 142 -7.97 -6.14 -4.67
C ASN A 142 -9.04 -5.98 -5.76
N LEU A 143 -9.85 -4.91 -5.71
CA LEU A 143 -10.88 -4.63 -6.71
C LEU A 143 -10.26 -4.39 -8.09
N VAL A 144 -9.25 -3.52 -8.16
CA VAL A 144 -8.53 -3.24 -9.41
C VAL A 144 -7.89 -4.51 -9.96
N THR A 145 -7.22 -5.29 -9.11
CA THR A 145 -6.62 -6.57 -9.48
C THR A 145 -7.66 -7.57 -9.97
N ALA A 146 -8.80 -7.70 -9.29
CA ALA A 146 -9.87 -8.62 -9.68
C ALA A 146 -10.53 -8.23 -11.02
N LEU A 147 -10.71 -6.93 -11.27
CA LEU A 147 -11.22 -6.41 -12.54
C LEU A 147 -10.23 -6.70 -13.68
N ASN A 148 -8.93 -6.48 -13.46
CA ASN A 148 -7.88 -6.81 -14.42
C ASN A 148 -7.81 -8.33 -14.69
N ALA A 149 -7.82 -9.14 -13.64
CA ALA A 149 -7.78 -10.59 -13.76
C ALA A 149 -8.95 -11.10 -14.62
N ARG A 150 -10.18 -10.62 -14.39
CA ARG A 150 -11.34 -10.94 -15.25
C ARG A 150 -11.16 -10.48 -16.69
N LYS A 151 -10.67 -9.25 -16.90
CA LYS A 151 -10.46 -8.68 -18.25
C LYS A 151 -9.47 -9.51 -19.07
N TYR A 152 -8.44 -10.06 -18.42
CA TYR A 152 -7.37 -10.84 -19.07
C TYR A 152 -7.52 -12.36 -18.91
N GLY A 153 -8.63 -12.85 -18.35
CA GLY A 153 -8.90 -14.28 -18.18
C GLY A 153 -8.01 -14.98 -17.14
N MET A 154 -7.46 -14.23 -16.18
CA MET A 154 -6.69 -14.76 -15.05
C MET A 154 -7.61 -15.17 -13.89
N GLU A 155 -7.10 -16.03 -13.01
CA GLU A 155 -7.84 -16.52 -11.85
C GLU A 155 -7.85 -15.49 -10.71
N VAL A 156 -8.99 -14.82 -10.51
CA VAL A 156 -9.17 -13.80 -9.47
C VAL A 156 -8.82 -14.31 -8.07
N ALA A 157 -9.16 -15.57 -7.78
CA ALA A 157 -9.01 -16.15 -6.44
C ALA A 157 -7.55 -16.15 -5.94
N LYS A 158 -6.60 -16.31 -6.87
CA LYS A 158 -5.15 -16.31 -6.57
C LYS A 158 -4.60 -14.91 -6.33
N GLU A 159 -5.13 -13.91 -7.03
CA GLU A 159 -4.58 -12.56 -6.98
C GLU A 159 -5.17 -11.68 -5.87
N VAL A 160 -6.34 -12.03 -5.34
CA VAL A 160 -6.98 -11.29 -4.24
C VAL A 160 -6.29 -11.61 -2.91
N ILE A 161 -5.97 -10.57 -2.15
CA ILE A 161 -5.27 -10.62 -0.87
C ILE A 161 -6.26 -10.46 0.30
N GLY A 162 -6.00 -11.10 1.44
CA GLY A 162 -6.78 -10.93 2.68
C GLY A 162 -8.05 -11.80 2.76
N SER A 163 -8.67 -11.82 3.93
CA SER A 163 -9.78 -12.74 4.29
C SER A 163 -11.04 -12.02 4.77
N ASN A 164 -11.13 -10.71 4.58
CA ASN A 164 -12.34 -9.94 4.92
C ASN A 164 -13.49 -10.21 3.94
N GLU A 165 -14.69 -9.73 4.28
CA GLU A 165 -15.90 -9.94 3.50
C GLU A 165 -15.76 -9.45 2.05
N PHE A 166 -15.07 -8.33 1.84
CA PHE A 166 -14.76 -7.78 0.53
C PHE A 166 -13.91 -8.73 -0.31
N ALA A 167 -12.81 -9.25 0.25
CA ALA A 167 -11.94 -10.20 -0.42
C ALA A 167 -12.68 -11.52 -0.71
N VAL A 168 -13.54 -12.00 0.19
CA VAL A 168 -14.37 -13.19 -0.06
C VAL A 168 -15.30 -12.96 -1.24
N ALA A 169 -16.03 -11.84 -1.26
CA ALA A 169 -16.93 -11.50 -2.35
C ALA A 169 -16.21 -11.45 -3.72
N LEU A 170 -15.00 -10.89 -3.77
CA LEU A 170 -14.21 -10.86 -5.00
C LEU A 170 -13.85 -12.26 -5.53
N ARG A 171 -13.58 -13.21 -4.63
CA ARG A 171 -13.21 -14.59 -5.01
C ARG A 171 -14.40 -15.44 -5.44
N THR A 172 -15.58 -15.22 -4.84
CA THR A 172 -16.74 -16.11 -5.03
C THR A 172 -17.80 -15.57 -5.98
N SER A 173 -17.90 -14.24 -6.12
CA SER A 173 -18.94 -13.63 -6.93
C SER A 173 -18.60 -13.67 -8.42
N ASN A 174 -19.61 -13.92 -9.24
CA ASN A 174 -19.54 -13.83 -10.72
C ASN A 174 -20.22 -12.56 -11.26
N ALA A 175 -20.83 -11.73 -10.41
CA ALA A 175 -21.46 -10.48 -10.83
C ALA A 175 -20.41 -9.48 -11.33
N LYS A 176 -20.75 -8.60 -12.29
CA LYS A 176 -19.81 -7.60 -12.86
C LYS A 176 -19.17 -6.73 -11.76
N ASP A 177 -19.96 -6.36 -10.76
CA ASP A 177 -19.57 -5.53 -9.62
C ASP A 177 -19.26 -6.35 -8.35
N PHE A 178 -19.16 -7.67 -8.49
CA PHE A 178 -18.98 -8.63 -7.40
C PHE A 178 -20.08 -8.60 -6.33
N GLY A 179 -21.20 -7.90 -6.57
CA GLY A 179 -22.26 -7.69 -5.58
C GLY A 179 -21.89 -6.69 -4.48
N LEU A 180 -20.83 -5.90 -4.66
CA LEU A 180 -20.28 -5.02 -3.64
C LEU A 180 -20.82 -3.58 -3.71
N THR A 181 -21.51 -3.20 -4.78
CA THR A 181 -21.92 -1.80 -5.00
C THR A 181 -22.87 -1.26 -3.91
N LEU A 182 -23.71 -2.14 -3.33
CA LEU A 182 -24.67 -1.75 -2.29
C LEU A 182 -23.97 -1.32 -0.99
N ASP A 183 -22.96 -2.09 -0.59
CA ASP A 183 -22.24 -1.88 0.67
C ASP A 183 -21.04 -0.92 0.51
N TYR A 184 -20.51 -0.82 -0.72
CA TYR A 184 -19.31 -0.05 -1.04
C TYR A 184 -19.55 0.85 -2.26
N PRO A 185 -20.12 2.06 -2.08
CA PRO A 185 -20.47 2.97 -3.18
C PRO A 185 -19.29 3.40 -4.08
N TYR A 186 -18.05 3.31 -3.60
CA TYR A 186 -16.87 3.61 -4.40
C TYR A 186 -16.60 2.56 -5.49
N VAL A 187 -17.13 1.34 -5.35
CA VAL A 187 -16.91 0.23 -6.30
C VAL A 187 -17.41 0.61 -7.69
N GLU A 188 -18.60 1.22 -7.79
CA GLU A 188 -19.17 1.66 -9.07
C GLU A 188 -18.25 2.66 -9.77
N LYS A 189 -17.70 3.63 -9.01
CA LYS A 189 -16.77 4.63 -9.54
C LYS A 189 -15.49 3.98 -10.05
N VAL A 190 -14.93 3.03 -9.31
CA VAL A 190 -13.71 2.33 -9.71
C VAL A 190 -13.94 1.49 -10.95
N ILE A 191 -15.07 0.79 -11.05
CA ILE A 191 -15.44 0.02 -12.26
C ILE A 191 -15.55 0.95 -13.47
N ALA A 192 -16.24 2.09 -13.33
CA ALA A 192 -16.38 3.06 -14.41
C ALA A 192 -15.03 3.61 -14.87
N LEU A 193 -14.10 3.88 -13.95
CA LEU A 193 -12.73 4.28 -14.28
C LEU A 193 -11.98 3.15 -15.00
N MET A 194 -12.08 1.91 -14.51
CA MET A 194 -11.42 0.75 -15.11
C MET A 194 -11.97 0.39 -16.50
N ASP A 195 -13.18 0.80 -16.85
CA ASP A 195 -13.73 0.64 -18.22
C ASP A 195 -13.15 1.69 -19.21
N ASN A 196 -12.49 2.77 -18.76
CA ASN A 196 -11.90 3.80 -19.63
C ASN A 196 -10.53 3.41 -20.21
N ASP A 197 -10.40 3.22 -21.52
CA ASP A 197 -9.14 2.76 -22.15
C ASP A 197 -7.93 3.69 -22.04
N ASN A 198 -8.11 4.93 -21.59
CA ASN A 198 -7.01 5.84 -21.32
C ASN A 198 -6.32 5.48 -19.99
N LEU A 199 -5.15 4.83 -20.09
CA LEU A 199 -4.32 4.45 -18.93
C LEU A 199 -3.95 5.63 -18.04
N VAL A 200 -3.68 6.81 -18.61
CA VAL A 200 -3.32 8.00 -17.83
C VAL A 200 -4.50 8.51 -17.02
N GLU A 201 -5.72 8.42 -17.57
CA GLU A 201 -6.95 8.78 -16.85
C GLU A 201 -7.36 7.72 -15.84
N ARG A 202 -7.08 6.43 -16.09
CA ARG A 202 -7.23 5.36 -15.09
C ARG A 202 -6.31 5.59 -13.90
N GLU A 203 -5.01 5.77 -14.14
CA GLU A 203 -4.01 5.98 -13.08
C GLU A 203 -4.27 7.28 -12.31
N ARG A 204 -4.60 8.38 -13.02
CA ARG A 204 -5.00 9.64 -12.36
C ARG A 204 -6.34 9.52 -11.65
N GLY A 205 -7.32 8.81 -12.21
CA GLY A 205 -8.61 8.61 -11.56
C GLY A 205 -8.46 7.81 -10.27
N ILE A 206 -7.65 6.76 -10.28
CA ILE A 206 -7.36 5.95 -9.09
C ILE A 206 -6.55 6.74 -8.07
N SER A 207 -5.56 7.53 -8.53
CA SER A 207 -4.68 8.35 -7.66
C SER A 207 -5.32 9.67 -7.18
N CYS A 208 -6.30 10.23 -7.90
CA CYS A 208 -6.99 11.47 -7.54
C CYS A 208 -8.36 11.23 -6.91
N ALA A 209 -8.96 10.05 -7.08
CA ALA A 209 -10.19 9.72 -6.36
C ALA A 209 -9.92 9.48 -4.86
N PHE A 210 -8.67 9.17 -4.46
CA PHE A 210 -8.33 8.78 -3.08
C PHE A 210 -6.90 9.16 -2.67
#